data_AF-H1LJF0-F1
#
_entry.id   AF-H1LJF0-F1
#
_cell.length_a   1.000
_cell.length_b   1.000
_cell.length_c   1.000
_cell.angle_alpha   90.00
_cell.angle_beta   90.00
_cell.angle_gamma   90.00
#
_symmetry.space_group_name_H-M   'P 1'
#
loop_
_entity.id
_entity.type
_entity.pdbx_description
1 polymer ?
#
loop_
_entity_poly.entity_id
_entity_poly.type
_entity_poly.pdbx_seq_one_letter_code
_entity_poly.pdbx_strand_id
1 'polypeptide(L)'
;MELFRIRFINKIRPDTIEIRYRAVLEAHSSDTIFEGHQCFNRHYLDYTILKNGEVALRAITNIFSALPEGLVLDKVSFEQSHDRNLLQVPTKEFFDNYIINNNQLNRVIQKTNADKKLIDTKLITELRIG
;
A
#
# COMPACT_ATOMS: atom_id res chain seq x y z
N MET A 1 -3.67 -18.97 9.18
CA MET A 1 -3.63 -17.77 8.30
C MET A 1 -3.72 -16.59 9.22
N GLU A 2 -2.73 -15.70 9.17
CA GLU A 2 -2.68 -14.52 10.03
C GLU A 2 -2.77 -13.27 9.16
N LEU A 3 -3.49 -12.27 9.66
CA LEU A 3 -3.78 -11.05 8.93
C LEU A 3 -2.81 -9.95 9.33
N PHE A 4 -2.44 -9.14 8.35
CA PHE A 4 -1.67 -7.94 8.59
C PHE A 4 -2.23 -6.77 7.80
N ARG A 5 -1.85 -5.57 8.23
CA ARG A 5 -2.25 -4.31 7.61
C ARG A 5 -1.03 -3.47 7.29
N ILE A 6 -1.08 -2.73 6.19
CA ILE A 6 -0.04 -1.79 5.80
C ILE A 6 -0.52 -0.38 6.06
N ARG A 7 0.34 0.48 6.58
CA ARG A 7 0.08 1.91 6.72
C ARG A 7 1.16 2.72 6.00
N PHE A 8 0.76 3.48 5.00
CA PHE A 8 1.58 4.49 4.32
C PHE A 8 1.50 5.82 5.05
N ILE A 9 2.66 6.41 5.30
CA ILE A 9 2.88 7.69 5.99
C ILE A 9 3.72 8.55 5.05
N ASN A 10 3.10 9.53 4.42
CA ASN A 10 3.73 10.32 3.38
C ASN A 10 4.15 11.69 3.90
N LYS A 11 5.33 12.15 3.50
CA LYS A 11 5.84 13.48 3.85
C LYS A 11 6.33 14.19 2.59
N ILE A 12 5.63 15.26 2.22
CA ILE A 12 6.02 16.14 1.12
C ILE A 12 6.79 17.32 1.69
N ARG A 13 7.96 17.58 1.13
CA ARG A 13 8.85 18.72 1.43
C ARG A 13 9.10 19.53 0.14
N PRO A 14 9.68 20.74 0.26
CA PRO A 14 9.98 21.56 -0.92
C PRO A 14 10.85 20.85 -1.96
N ASP A 15 11.88 20.11 -1.53
CA ASP A 15 12.85 19.46 -2.42
C ASP A 15 12.70 17.94 -2.52
N THR A 16 11.97 17.33 -1.58
CA THR A 16 11.84 15.87 -1.50
C THR A 16 10.42 15.40 -1.23
N ILE A 17 10.12 14.18 -1.70
CA ILE A 17 8.89 13.46 -1.38
C ILE A 17 9.33 12.16 -0.71
N GLU A 18 8.84 11.93 0.49
CA GLU A 18 9.17 10.76 1.28
C GLU A 18 7.92 9.90 1.48
N ILE A 19 7.99 8.65 1.05
CA ILE A 19 6.93 7.66 1.22
C ILE A 19 7.44 6.65 2.24
N ARG A 20 6.91 6.70 3.45
CA ARG A 20 7.20 5.72 4.51
C ARG A 20 6.05 4.75 4.60
N TYR A 21 6.33 3.52 5.01
CA TYR A 21 5.30 2.53 5.21
C TYR A 21 5.70 1.51 6.27
N ARG A 22 4.70 0.98 6.95
CA ARG A 22 4.85 -0.08 7.95
C ARG A 22 3.77 -1.14 7.77
N ALA A 23 4.15 -2.41 7.91
CA ALA A 23 3.24 -3.54 8.02
C ALA A 23 3.18 -3.98 9.48
N VAL A 24 1.98 -4.18 10.01
CA VAL A 24 1.75 -4.63 11.39
C VAL A 24 0.75 -5.77 11.41
N LEU A 25 0.91 -6.71 12.35
CA LEU A 25 -0.06 -7.79 12.55
C LEU A 25 -1.39 -7.24 13.07
N GLU A 26 -2.50 -7.86 12.68
CA GLU A 26 -3.82 -7.45 13.19
C GLU A 26 -4.03 -7.84 14.65
N ALA A 27 -3.61 -9.05 15.02
CA ALA A 27 -3.73 -9.57 16.38
C ALA A 27 -2.90 -8.75 17.38
N HIS A 28 -1.75 -8.24 16.95
CA HIS A 28 -0.81 -7.46 17.74
C HIS A 28 -0.50 -6.15 17.04
N SER A 29 -1.45 -5.22 17.13
CA SER A 29 -1.42 -3.95 16.39
C SER A 29 -0.19 -3.05 16.62
N SER A 30 0.63 -3.37 17.65
CA SER A 30 1.93 -2.75 17.98
C SER A 30 3.11 -3.34 17.21
N ASP A 31 3.01 -4.57 16.73
CA ASP A 31 4.15 -5.35 16.28
C ASP A 31 4.40 -5.05 14.80
N THR A 32 5.41 -4.22 14.56
CA THR A 32 5.87 -3.91 13.20
C THR A 32 6.66 -5.09 12.67
N ILE A 33 6.10 -5.76 11.68
CA ILE A 33 6.69 -6.94 11.03
C ILE A 33 7.52 -6.55 9.79
N PHE A 34 7.28 -5.36 9.24
CA PHE A 34 8.07 -4.80 8.15
C PHE A 34 7.94 -3.28 8.17
N GLU A 35 9.03 -2.57 7.88
CA GLU A 35 8.97 -1.13 7.59
C GLU A 35 9.93 -0.75 6.48
N GLY A 36 9.62 0.34 5.79
CA GLY A 36 10.45 0.86 4.72
C GLY A 36 10.16 2.32 4.43
N HIS A 37 11.08 2.95 3.70
CA HIS A 37 10.87 4.28 3.18
C HIS A 37 11.57 4.48 1.84
N GLN A 38 11.01 5.37 1.04
CA GLN A 38 11.58 5.84 -0.21
C GLN A 38 11.62 7.36 -0.21
N CYS A 39 12.77 7.93 -0.54
CA CYS A 39 12.97 9.37 -0.60
C CYS A 39 13.30 9.76 -2.05
N PHE A 40 12.45 10.59 -2.64
CA PHE A 40 12.59 11.06 -4.00
C PHE A 40 13.03 12.52 -3.99
N ASN A 41 14.06 12.85 -4.75
CA ASN A 41 14.42 14.25 -5.04
C ASN A 41 13.51 14.75 -6.16
N ARG A 42 12.79 15.85 -5.89
CA ARG A 42 11.78 16.43 -6.78
C ARG A 42 12.31 16.90 -8.13
N HIS A 43 13.61 17.19 -8.22
CA HIS A 43 14.27 17.63 -9.46
C HIS A 43 14.50 16.49 -10.45
N TYR A 44 14.53 15.24 -9.98
CA TYR A 44 14.85 14.06 -10.80
C TYR A 44 13.68 13.09 -10.88
N LEU A 45 12.52 13.44 -10.32
CA LEU A 45 11.38 12.56 -10.20
C LEU A 45 10.42 12.70 -11.38
N ASP A 46 10.13 11.59 -12.05
CA ASP A 46 8.92 11.48 -12.86
C ASP A 46 7.70 11.38 -11.93
N TYR A 47 6.86 12.42 -11.92
CA TYR A 47 5.68 12.47 -11.04
C TYR A 47 4.58 11.48 -11.44
N THR A 48 4.66 10.86 -12.62
CA THR A 48 3.64 9.92 -13.10
C THR A 48 3.46 8.74 -12.15
N ILE A 49 4.56 8.19 -11.62
CA ILE A 49 4.54 7.05 -10.69
C ILE A 49 3.94 7.37 -9.32
N LEU A 50 3.91 8.66 -8.94
CA LEU A 50 3.27 9.14 -7.72
C LEU A 50 1.78 9.40 -7.92
N LYS A 51 1.41 9.88 -9.11
CA LYS A 51 0.03 10.24 -9.46
C LYS A 51 -0.85 9.04 -9.76
N ASN A 52 -0.29 7.91 -10.18
CA ASN A 52 -1.06 6.67 -10.41
C ASN A 52 -1.06 5.74 -9.17
N GLY A 53 -0.31 6.06 -8.12
CA GLY A 53 -0.17 5.22 -6.93
C GLY A 53 0.76 4.00 -7.10
N GLU A 54 1.50 3.92 -8.21
CA GLU A 54 2.39 2.79 -8.53
C GLU A 54 3.49 2.60 -7.49
N VAL A 55 4.01 3.70 -6.93
CA VAL A 55 5.02 3.61 -5.87
C VAL A 55 4.52 2.82 -4.66
N ALA A 56 3.25 3.02 -4.26
CA ALA A 56 2.66 2.25 -3.17
C ALA A 56 2.53 0.76 -3.53
N LEU A 57 2.14 0.45 -4.77
CA LEU A 57 2.00 -0.94 -5.24
C LEU A 57 3.35 -1.68 -5.28
N ARG A 58 4.42 -0.99 -5.71
CA ARG A 58 5.79 -1.53 -5.67
C ARG A 58 6.24 -1.80 -4.23
N ALA A 59 5.92 -0.89 -3.30
CA ALA A 59 6.21 -1.10 -1.88
C ALA A 59 5.45 -2.32 -1.30
N ILE A 60 4.18 -2.51 -1.68
CA ILE A 60 3.38 -3.69 -1.29
C ILE A 60 4.02 -4.98 -1.80
N THR A 61 4.46 -5.02 -3.06
CA THR A 61 5.20 -6.16 -3.61
C THR A 61 6.47 -6.47 -2.82
N ASN A 62 7.21 -5.43 -2.46
CA ASN A 62 8.43 -5.60 -1.67
C ASN A 62 8.12 -6.21 -0.29
N ILE A 63 7.06 -5.73 0.38
CA ILE A 63 6.56 -6.30 1.64
C ILE A 63 6.20 -7.78 1.45
N PHE A 64 5.44 -8.13 0.42
CA PHE A 64 5.10 -9.52 0.14
C PHE A 64 6.36 -10.39 -0.07
N SER A 65 7.35 -9.91 -0.81
CA SER A 65 8.57 -10.68 -1.04
C SER A 65 9.39 -10.95 0.24
N ALA A 66 9.27 -10.08 1.24
CA ALA A 66 10.02 -10.18 2.49
C ALA A 66 9.26 -10.94 3.61
N LEU A 67 7.93 -11.02 3.52
CA LEU A 67 7.09 -11.64 4.55
C LEU A 67 6.76 -13.11 4.23
N PRO A 68 6.65 -13.99 5.23
CA PRO A 68 6.19 -15.37 5.05
C PRO A 68 4.85 -15.48 4.30
N GLU A 69 4.65 -16.54 3.53
CA GLU A 69 3.44 -16.75 2.70
C GLU A 69 2.15 -16.91 3.52
N GLY A 70 2.24 -17.30 4.80
CA GLY A 70 1.09 -17.46 5.70
C GLY A 70 0.43 -16.15 6.15
N LEU A 71 1.03 -15.00 5.81
CA LEU A 71 0.53 -13.66 6.12
C LEU A 71 -0.26 -13.08 4.94
N VAL A 72 -1.50 -12.68 5.23
CA VAL A 72 -2.46 -12.17 4.25
C VAL A 72 -2.84 -10.73 4.56
N LEU A 73 -2.83 -9.88 3.54
CA LEU A 73 -3.12 -8.46 3.66
C LEU A 73 -4.62 -8.19 3.79
N ASP A 74 -5.07 -7.71 4.95
CA ASP A 74 -6.45 -7.27 5.17
C ASP A 74 -6.69 -5.87 4.61
N LYS A 75 -5.83 -4.92 4.97
CA LYS A 75 -6.02 -3.51 4.68
C LYS A 75 -4.73 -2.77 4.37
N VAL A 76 -4.81 -1.83 3.44
CA VAL A 76 -3.84 -0.76 3.24
C VAL A 76 -4.46 0.58 3.62
N SER A 77 -3.87 1.22 4.63
CA SER A 77 -4.19 2.59 5.05
C SER A 77 -3.20 3.57 4.43
N PHE A 78 -3.69 4.69 3.92
CA PHE A 78 -2.90 5.80 3.41
C PHE A 78 -3.16 7.04 4.23
N GLU A 79 -2.13 7.60 4.86
CA GLU A 79 -2.24 8.93 5.44
C GLU A 79 -2.47 9.95 4.33
N GLN A 80 -3.52 10.77 4.50
CA GLN A 80 -3.83 11.80 3.53
C GLN A 80 -2.67 12.78 3.38
N SER A 81 -2.14 12.88 2.16
CA SER A 81 -1.17 13.89 1.79
C SER A 81 -1.77 15.29 1.89
N HIS A 82 -0.98 16.27 2.35
CA HIS A 82 -1.33 17.68 2.28
C HIS A 82 -1.51 18.18 0.83
N ASP A 83 -0.82 17.53 -0.13
CA ASP A 83 -0.97 17.79 -1.56
C ASP A 83 -1.42 16.52 -2.28
N ARG A 84 -2.73 16.41 -2.51
CA ARG A 84 -3.37 15.26 -3.20
C ARG A 84 -3.09 15.24 -4.70
N ASN A 85 -2.66 16.35 -5.30
CA ASN A 85 -2.35 16.41 -6.72
C ASN A 85 -0.96 15.84 -7.02
N LEU A 86 -0.09 15.83 -6.01
CA LEU A 86 1.27 15.32 -6.10
C LEU A 86 1.39 13.82 -5.81
N LEU A 87 0.61 13.34 -4.84
CA LEU A 87 0.66 11.95 -4.39
C LEU A 87 -0.75 11.39 -4.24
N GLN A 88 -1.09 10.46 -5.12
CA GLN A 88 -2.40 9.82 -5.14
C GLN A 88 -2.34 8.40 -4.58
N VAL A 89 -3.47 7.97 -4.03
CA VAL A 89 -3.70 6.60 -3.58
C VAL A 89 -4.14 5.77 -4.79
N PRO A 90 -3.61 4.55 -4.99
CA PRO A 90 -4.08 3.70 -6.09
C PRO A 90 -5.58 3.43 -5.96
N THR A 91 -6.28 3.42 -7.10
CA THR A 91 -7.69 3.00 -7.12
C THR A 91 -7.80 1.50 -6.80
N LYS A 92 -8.97 1.06 -6.34
CA LYS A 92 -9.21 -0.37 -6.06
C LYS A 92 -9.00 -1.24 -7.30
N GLU A 93 -9.48 -0.78 -8.46
CA GLU A 93 -9.28 -1.47 -9.73
C GLU A 93 -7.80 -1.58 -10.10
N PHE A 94 -7.03 -0.50 -9.94
CA PHE A 94 -5.60 -0.53 -10.26
C PHE A 94 -4.84 -1.47 -9.32
N PHE A 95 -5.15 -1.46 -8.02
CA PHE A 95 -4.61 -2.41 -7.07
C PHE A 95 -4.95 -3.85 -7.45
N ASP A 96 -6.21 -4.15 -7.76
CA ASP A 96 -6.63 -5.52 -8.09
C ASP A 96 -5.93 -6.06 -9.31
N ASN A 97 -5.92 -5.28 -10.40
CA ASN A 97 -5.23 -5.63 -11.63
C ASN A 97 -3.73 -5.83 -11.38
N TYR A 98 -3.12 -4.99 -10.55
CA TYR A 98 -1.71 -5.12 -10.20
C TYR A 98 -1.42 -6.42 -9.43
N ILE A 99 -2.21 -6.76 -8.42
CA ILE A 99 -2.06 -8.01 -7.66
C ILE A 99 -2.21 -9.24 -8.56
N ILE A 100 -3.20 -9.23 -9.46
CA ILE A 100 -3.44 -10.32 -10.43
C ILE A 100 -2.24 -10.45 -11.38
N ASN A 101 -1.82 -9.34 -12.00
CA ASN A 101 -0.74 -9.33 -12.98
C ASN A 101 0.63 -9.72 -12.38
N ASN A 102 0.82 -9.53 -11.08
CA ASN A 102 2.04 -9.92 -10.37
C ASN A 102 1.94 -11.30 -9.67
N ASN A 103 0.87 -12.08 -9.92
CA ASN A 103 0.65 -13.41 -9.31
C ASN A 103 0.64 -13.41 -7.77
N GLN A 104 0.11 -12.35 -7.15
CA GLN A 104 0.11 -12.14 -5.70
C GLN A 104 -1.24 -12.43 -5.03
N LEU A 105 -2.13 -13.16 -5.71
CA LEU A 105 -3.48 -13.46 -5.20
C LEU A 105 -3.46 -14.17 -3.84
N ASN A 106 -2.47 -15.03 -3.57
CA ASN A 106 -2.32 -15.73 -2.29
C ASN A 106 -1.94 -14.81 -1.12
N ARG A 107 -1.65 -13.52 -1.37
CA ARG A 107 -1.21 -12.55 -0.35
C ARG A 107 -2.31 -11.58 0.09
N VAL A 108 -3.51 -11.71 -0.47
CA VAL A 108 -4.65 -10.80 -0.24
C VAL A 108 -5.90 -11.57 0.14
N ILE A 109 -6.83 -10.91 0.84
CA ILE A 109 -8.13 -11.51 1.14
C ILE A 109 -8.90 -11.66 -0.18
N GLN A 110 -9.47 -12.84 -0.39
CA GLN A 110 -10.31 -13.13 -1.54
C GLN A 110 -11.74 -13.43 -1.09
N LYS A 111 -12.71 -12.89 -1.81
CA LYS A 111 -14.11 -13.28 -1.72
C LYS A 111 -14.51 -14.01 -2.99
N THR A 112 -15.06 -15.21 -2.84
CA THR A 112 -15.66 -15.94 -3.97
C THR A 112 -17.09 -15.44 -4.14
N ASN A 113 -17.43 -14.92 -5.32
CA ASN A 113 -18.82 -14.62 -5.66
C ASN A 113 -19.15 -15.25 -7.01
N ALA A 114 -20.12 -16.16 -7.00
CA ALA A 114 -20.73 -16.93 -8.09
C ALA A 114 -19.79 -17.54 -9.16
N ASP A 115 -18.91 -16.76 -9.79
CA ASP A 115 -17.96 -17.20 -10.83
C ASP A 115 -16.64 -16.38 -10.89
N LYS A 116 -16.39 -15.45 -9.97
CA LYS A 116 -15.16 -14.62 -9.95
C LYS A 116 -14.51 -14.56 -8.58
N LYS A 117 -13.18 -14.73 -8.54
CA LYS A 117 -12.34 -14.39 -7.40
C LYS A 117 -12.20 -12.88 -7.33
N LEU A 118 -12.75 -12.27 -6.28
CA LEU A 118 -12.64 -10.83 -6.04
C LEU A 118 -11.65 -10.61 -4.90
N ILE A 119 -10.78 -9.61 -5.02
CA ILE A 119 -9.90 -9.20 -3.93
C ILE A 119 -10.71 -8.34 -2.97
N ASP A 120 -10.76 -8.69 -1.68
CA ASP A 120 -11.54 -8.01 -0.65
C ASP A 120 -10.66 -7.11 0.26
N THR A 121 -9.35 -7.10 0.03
CA THR A 121 -8.42 -6.20 0.73
C THR A 121 -8.86 -4.74 0.59
N LYS A 122 -8.96 -4.03 1.71
CA LYS A 122 -9.46 -2.65 1.77
C LYS A 122 -8.36 -1.64 1.50
N LEU A 123 -8.63 -0.64 0.67
CA LEU A 123 -7.81 0.56 0.53
C LEU A 123 -8.51 1.73 1.21
N ILE A 124 -7.90 2.30 2.24
CA ILE A 124 -8.51 3.36 3.05
C ILE A 124 -7.59 4.58 3.08
N THR A 125 -8.15 5.75 2.82
CA THR A 125 -7.46 7.02 3.07
C THR A 125 -7.86 7.55 4.44
N GLU A 126 -6.90 7.69 5.34
CA GLU A 126 -7.12 8.19 6.70
C GLU A 126 -7.20 9.72 6.68
N LEU A 127 -8.35 10.26 7.09
CA LEU A 127 -8.50 11.69 7.37
C LEU A 127 -7.75 12.01 8.66
N ARG A 128 -6.75 12.89 8.57
CA ARG A 128 -6.11 13.44 9.76
C ARG A 128 -6.99 14.57 10.28
N ILE A 129 -7.79 14.29 11.30
CA ILE A 129 -8.44 15.33 12.10
C ILE A 129 -7.36 15.81 13.07
N GLY A 130 -6.74 16.95 12.73
CA GLY A 130 -5.84 17.69 13.60
C GLY A 130 -6.63 18.60 14.51
#